data_AF-A0A2D4YAS5-F1
#
_entry.id   AF-A0A2D4YAS5-F1
#
_cell.length_a   1.000
_cell.length_b   1.000
_cell.length_c   1.000
_cell.angle_alpha   90.00
_cell.angle_beta   90.00
_cell.angle_gamma   90.00
#
_symmetry.space_group_name_H-M   'P 1'
#
loop_
_entity.id
_entity.type
_entity.pdbx_description
1 polymer ?
#
loop_
_entity_poly.entity_id
_entity_poly.type
_entity_poly.pdbx_seq_one_letter_code
_entity_poly.pdbx_strand_id
1 'polypeptide(L)'
;MSTNKDSKWLLDAEVQSKIEYVKGRWQVSLVFIDTKDPNHILVQTIGDYRSKRLAEIGAMYMQQNAAKDVRGTQKVNKDDYNFNNN
;
A
#
# COMPACT_ATOMS: atom_id res chain seq x y z
N MET A 1 6.07 -26.93 -2.95
CA MET A 1 6.14 -25.45 -3.02
C MET A 1 5.45 -24.90 -1.79
N SER A 2 6.20 -24.22 -0.91
CA SER A 2 5.71 -23.75 0.39
C SER A 2 4.61 -22.71 0.20
N THR A 3 3.35 -23.11 0.35
CA THR A 3 2.20 -22.22 0.40
C THR A 3 2.16 -21.59 1.78
N ASN A 4 2.79 -20.41 1.92
CA ASN A 4 2.70 -19.61 3.13
C ASN A 4 1.22 -19.30 3.41
N LYS A 5 0.68 -19.90 4.48
CA LYS A 5 -0.69 -19.67 4.96
C LYS A 5 -0.96 -18.20 5.30
N ASP A 6 0.11 -17.42 5.51
CA ASP A 6 0.07 -16.00 5.88
C ASP A 6 -0.20 -15.06 4.69
N SER A 7 -0.36 -15.55 3.45
CA SER A 7 -0.68 -14.68 2.31
C SER A 7 -2.17 -14.57 2.02
N LYS A 8 -3.04 -15.27 2.76
CA LYS A 8 -4.47 -15.30 2.47
C LYS A 8 -5.15 -13.97 2.80
N TRP A 9 -4.69 -13.26 3.83
CA TRP A 9 -5.22 -11.94 4.21
C TRP A 9 -4.86 -10.85 3.18
N LEU A 10 -3.74 -10.99 2.47
CA LEU A 10 -3.34 -10.09 1.38
C LEU A 10 -4.35 -10.07 0.21
N LEU A 11 -5.22 -11.07 0.12
CA LEU A 11 -6.30 -11.09 -0.88
C LEU A 11 -7.44 -10.13 -0.51
N ASP A 12 -7.71 -9.97 0.78
CA ASP A 12 -8.77 -9.12 1.31
C ASP A 12 -8.22 -7.76 1.79
N ALA A 13 -6.91 -7.53 1.70
CA ALA A 13 -6.25 -6.35 2.25
C ALA A 13 -6.55 -5.08 1.44
N GLU A 14 -6.77 -3.96 2.15
CA GLU A 14 -6.78 -2.65 1.51
C GLU A 14 -5.35 -2.28 1.12
N VAL A 15 -5.18 -1.76 -0.10
CA VAL A 15 -3.89 -1.28 -0.60
C VAL A 15 -3.89 0.23 -0.68
N GLN A 16 -3.05 0.88 0.11
CA GLN A 16 -2.77 2.30 0.04
C GLN A 16 -1.35 2.56 -0.48
N SER A 17 -1.13 3.73 -1.07
CA SER A 17 0.22 4.18 -1.47
C SER A 17 0.69 5.28 -0.52
N LYS A 18 1.94 5.18 -0.10
CA LYS A 18 2.61 6.14 0.79
C LYS A 18 3.82 6.71 0.06
N ILE A 19 3.94 8.04 0.07
CA ILE A 19 5.06 8.76 -0.52
C ILE A 19 5.75 9.55 0.59
N GLU A 20 7.03 9.28 0.83
CA GLU A 20 7.80 9.94 1.88
C GLU A 20 9.14 10.44 1.35
N TYR A 21 9.63 11.55 1.91
CA TYR A 21 10.96 12.04 1.58
C TYR A 21 11.98 11.48 2.57
N VAL A 22 12.83 10.57 2.11
CA VAL A 22 13.81 9.85 2.92
C VAL A 22 15.18 10.01 2.29
N LYS A 23 16.16 10.50 3.06
CA LYS A 23 17.58 10.60 2.65
C LYS A 23 17.80 11.26 1.27
N GLY A 24 17.07 12.33 0.98
CA GLY A 24 17.23 13.07 -0.27
C GLY A 24 16.44 12.50 -1.46
N ARG A 25 15.60 11.48 -1.23
CA ARG A 25 14.80 10.84 -2.27
C ARG A 25 13.35 10.68 -1.84
N TRP A 26 12.46 10.62 -2.82
CA TRP A 26 11.04 10.35 -2.61
C TRP A 26 10.81 8.85 -2.71
N GLN A 27 10.60 8.19 -1.58
CA GLN A 27 10.32 6.77 -1.50
C GLN A 27 8.81 6.53 -1.66
N VAL A 28 8.45 5.60 -2.53
CA VAL A 28 7.08 5.12 -2.71
C VAL A 28 6.98 3.73 -2.09
N SER A 29 6.01 3.56 -1.21
CA SER A 29 5.68 2.28 -0.59
C SER A 29 4.21 1.96 -0.79
N LEU A 30 3.90 0.68 -0.90
CA LEU A 30 2.54 0.16 -0.78
C LEU A 30 2.32 -0.30 0.66
N VAL A 31 1.17 0.06 1.19
CA VAL A 31 0.72 -0.32 2.53
C VAL A 31 -0.48 -1.21 2.35
N PHE A 32 -0.33 -2.49 2.71
CA PHE A 32 -1.40 -3.48 2.73
C PHE A 32 -1.94 -3.54 4.14
N ILE A 33 -3.23 -3.28 4.32
CA ILE A 33 -3.90 -3.27 5.62
C ILE A 33 -4.90 -4.41 5.62
N ASP A 34 -4.79 -5.33 6.59
CA ASP A 34 -5.80 -6.37 6.74
C ASP A 34 -7.15 -5.73 7.09
N THR A 35 -8.18 -6.08 6.32
CA THR A 35 -9.55 -5.59 6.53
C THR A 35 -10.21 -6.20 7.77
N LYS A 36 -9.68 -7.30 8.30
CA LYS A 36 -10.19 -7.98 9.50
C LYS A 36 -9.47 -7.57 10.78
N ASP A 37 -8.21 -7.14 10.68
CA ASP A 37 -7.42 -6.60 11.78
C ASP A 37 -6.58 -5.41 11.29
N PRO A 38 -7.04 -4.17 11.49
CA PRO A 38 -6.34 -2.98 11.03
C PRO A 38 -4.92 -2.82 11.60
N ASN A 39 -4.55 -3.54 12.67
CA ASN A 39 -3.19 -3.54 13.22
C ASN A 39 -2.24 -4.46 12.43
N HIS A 40 -2.78 -5.35 11.60
CA HIS A 40 -2.01 -6.21 10.73
C HIS A 40 -1.73 -5.48 9.41
N ILE A 41 -0.56 -4.86 9.35
CA ILE A 41 -0.14 -4.04 8.22
C ILE A 41 1.15 -4.60 7.63
N LEU A 42 1.23 -4.67 6.31
CA LEU A 42 2.47 -4.94 5.57
C LEU A 42 2.83 -3.71 4.76
N VAL A 43 4.04 -3.19 4.96
CA VAL A 43 4.58 -2.09 4.17
C VAL A 43 5.65 -2.63 3.24
N GLN A 44 5.49 -2.41 1.95
CA GLN A 44 6.46 -2.79 0.93
C GLN A 44 6.95 -1.56 0.18
N THR A 45 8.24 -1.27 0.30
CA THR A 45 8.88 -0.23 -0.51
C THR A 45 9.02 -0.70 -1.95
N ILE A 46 8.55 0.10 -2.90
CA ILE A 46 8.57 -0.28 -4.32
C ILE A 46 9.65 0.47 -5.09
N GLY A 47 10.00 1.69 -4.67
CA GLY A 47 11.10 2.40 -5.29
C GLY A 47 11.34 3.79 -4.71
N ASP A 48 12.49 4.35 -5.05
CA ASP A 48 12.91 5.69 -4.75
C ASP A 48 12.98 6.55 -6.02
N TYR A 49 12.57 7.80 -5.91
CA TYR A 49 12.49 8.74 -7.01
C TYR A 49 13.22 10.04 -6.66
N ARG A 50 13.84 10.64 -7.66
CA ARG A 50 14.55 11.92 -7.51
C ARG A 50 13.63 13.13 -7.28
N SER A 51 12.34 13.02 -7.60
CA SER A 51 11.38 14.12 -7.45
C SER A 51 10.01 13.62 -7.01
N LYS A 52 9.29 14.48 -6.28
CA LYS A 52 7.96 14.20 -5.76
C LYS A 52 6.98 13.81 -6.87
N ARG A 53 6.99 14.55 -7.98
CA ARG A 53 6.12 14.31 -9.12
C ARG A 53 6.33 12.93 -9.74
N LEU A 54 7.58 12.45 -9.82
CA LEU A 54 7.85 11.10 -10.31
C LEU A 54 7.36 10.02 -9.33
N ALA A 55 7.52 10.26 -8.03
CA ALA A 55 6.96 9.39 -7.00
C ALA A 55 5.42 9.34 -7.07
N GLU A 56 4.74 10.47 -7.27
CA GLU A 56 3.28 10.56 -7.41
C GLU A 56 2.78 9.78 -8.63
N ILE A 57 3.44 9.95 -9.78
CA ILE A 57 3.13 9.18 -10.99
C ILE A 57 3.34 7.68 -10.74
N GLY A 58 4.46 7.30 -10.12
CA GLY A 58 4.74 5.91 -9.75
C GLY A 58 3.67 5.31 -8.83
N ALA A 59 3.29 6.04 -7.79
CA ALA A 59 2.23 5.66 -6.86
C ALA A 59 0.86 5.50 -7.56
N MET A 60 0.52 6.41 -8.47
CA MET A 60 -0.72 6.35 -9.25
C MET A 60 -0.77 5.11 -10.14
N TYR A 61 0.30 4.83 -10.89
CA TYR A 61 0.38 3.61 -11.71
C TYR A 61 0.29 2.35 -10.86
N MET A 62 0.86 2.35 -9.66
CA MET A 62 0.79 1.20 -8.76
C MET A 62 -0.59 0.99 -8.17
N GLN A 63 -1.29 2.05 -7.76
CA GLN A 63 -2.69 1.96 -7.37
C GLN A 63 -3.55 1.41 -8.50
N GLN A 64 -3.32 1.86 -9.74
CA GLN A 64 -4.04 1.35 -10.91
C GLN A 64 -3.73 -0.13 -11.19
N ASN A 65 -2.47 -0.55 -11.06
CA ASN A 65 -2.09 -1.96 -11.23
C ASN A 65 -2.63 -2.84 -10.10
N ALA A 66 -2.65 -2.35 -8.86
CA ALA A 66 -3.28 -3.04 -7.74
C ALA A 66 -4.81 -3.16 -7.93
N ALA A 67 -5.45 -2.14 -8.50
CA ALA A 67 -6.88 -2.17 -8.84
C ALA A 67 -7.22 -3.05 -10.06
N LYS A 68 -6.27 -3.22 -10.99
CA LYS A 68 -6.41 -4.07 -12.20
C LYS A 68 -5.99 -5.52 -11.97
N ASP A 69 -5.17 -5.81 -10.96
CA ASP A 69 -4.98 -7.17 -10.48
C ASP A 69 -6.37 -7.73 -10.11
N VAL A 70 -6.66 -8.98 -10.49
CA VAL A 70 -7.98 -9.63 -10.56
C VAL A 70 -8.70 -9.73 -9.19
N ARG A 71 -8.15 -9.07 -8.17
CA ARG A 71 -8.44 -9.13 -6.74
C ARG A 71 -9.36 -8.01 -6.27
N GLY A 72 -9.69 -7.02 -7.11
CA GLY A 72 -10.69 -5.99 -6.85
C GLY A 72 -10.57 -5.40 -5.44
N THR A 73 -9.63 -4.49 -5.22
CA THR A 73 -9.45 -3.80 -3.93
C THR A 73 -10.79 -3.43 -3.31
N GLN A 74 -11.19 -4.17 -2.26
CA GLN A 74 -12.30 -3.78 -1.40
C GLN A 74 -11.86 -2.50 -0.72
N LYS A 75 -12.44 -1.37 -1.17
CA LYS A 75 -12.24 -0.08 -0.51
C LYS A 75 -12.93 -0.18 0.85
N VAL A 76 -12.19 -0.11 1.94
CA VAL A 76 -12.80 0.13 3.25
C VAL A 76 -13.12 1.62 3.35
N ASN A 77 -14.15 1.96 4.14
CA ASN A 77 -14.57 3.35 4.24
C ASN A 77 -13.48 4.17 4.93
N LYS A 78 -13.27 5.39 4.46
CA LYS A 78 -12.19 6.27 4.96
C LYS A 78 -12.33 6.60 6.45
N ASP A 79 -13.51 6.38 7.01
CA ASP A 79 -13.86 6.60 8.42
C ASP A 79 -13.47 5.44 9.34
N ASP A 80 -13.01 4.30 8.79
CA ASP A 80 -12.58 3.12 9.57
C ASP A 80 -11.13 3.23 10.08
N TYR A 81 -10.41 4.31 9.71
CA TYR A 81 -9.00 4.49 10.04
C TYR A 81 -8.76 5.58 11.09
N ASN A 82 -8.37 5.18 12.30
CA ASN A 82 -7.75 6.06 13.30
C ASN A 82 -6.24 6.20 13.02
N PHE A 83 -5.85 6.92 11.96
CA PHE A 83 -4.46 7.34 11.82
C PHE A 83 -4.20 8.45 12.85
N ASN A 84 -3.66 8.05 14.00
CA ASN A 84 -3.21 8.98 15.03
C ASN A 84 -2.04 9.80 14.47
N ASN A 85 -2.25 11.11 14.32
CA ASN A 85 -1.27 12.05 13.79
C ASN A 85 -0.35 12.48 14.95
N ASN A 86 0.84 11.90 15.02
CA ASN A 86 1.89 12.29 15.96
C ASN A 86 3.12 12.78 15.20
#